data_AF-A0A2D5VKE7-F1
#
_entry.id   AF-A0A2D5VKE7-F1
#
_cell.length_a   1.000
_cell.length_b   1.000
_cell.length_c   1.000
_cell.angle_alpha   90.00
_cell.angle_beta   90.00
_cell.angle_gamma   90.00
#
_symmetry.space_group_name_H-M   'P 1'
#
loop_
_entity.id
_entity.type
_entity.pdbx_description
1 polymer ?
#
loop_
_entity_poly.entity_id
_entity_poly.type
_entity_poly.pdbx_seq_one_letter_code
_entity_poly.pdbx_strand_id
1 'polypeptide(L)'
;MTNSSKTLPIDPLDVLTVISGGQTGADLGGLLGAEACGIPTTGWAPRGFKTERGPKPFVLRDRFNLIEHSSDKYPPRTEDNVRDSDLTLIFSTDANSAGTVQTVNLCVKHDKPHITISEFDDQTRFKVLAFLQCFSPRIINIAGNRESKSKGLSATVRDVLKQVLPQYRHDLVTYHQPELAKLQDKKKARDEQV
;
A
#
# COMPACT_ATOMS: atom_id res chain seq x y z
N MET A 1 18.30 -20.19 14.60
CA MET A 1 18.09 -20.16 13.14
C MET A 1 17.93 -18.70 12.74
N THR A 2 18.80 -18.22 11.88
CA THR A 2 18.97 -16.80 11.54
C THR A 2 17.68 -16.23 10.94
N ASN A 3 17.09 -15.25 11.63
CA ASN A 3 15.95 -14.48 11.15
C ASN A 3 16.49 -13.61 9.99
N SER A 4 16.53 -14.16 8.78
CA SER A 4 16.66 -13.33 7.58
C SER A 4 15.45 -12.40 7.61
N SER A 5 15.70 -11.13 7.94
CA SER A 5 14.69 -10.08 7.90
C SER A 5 14.18 -10.02 6.47
N LYS A 6 13.09 -10.72 6.18
CA LYS A 6 12.46 -10.62 4.87
C LYS A 6 12.05 -9.16 4.70
N THR A 7 12.55 -8.49 3.68
CA THR A 7 12.11 -7.17 3.24
C THR A 7 11.13 -7.33 2.08
N LEU A 8 10.27 -6.36 1.86
CA LEU A 8 9.41 -6.36 0.67
C LEU A 8 10.27 -6.25 -0.60
N PRO A 9 9.96 -7.00 -1.67
CA PRO A 9 10.74 -7.00 -2.92
C PRO A 9 10.33 -5.81 -3.80
N ILE A 10 10.66 -4.59 -3.36
CA ILE A 10 10.37 -3.35 -4.10
C ILE A 10 11.55 -3.05 -5.02
N ASP A 11 11.32 -2.91 -6.33
CA ASP A 11 12.40 -2.54 -7.26
C ASP A 11 12.80 -1.08 -6.99
N PRO A 12 14.08 -0.78 -6.72
CA PRO A 12 14.55 0.60 -6.56
C PRO A 12 14.27 1.51 -7.77
N LEU A 13 13.98 0.95 -8.95
CA LEU A 13 13.55 1.68 -10.14
C LEU A 13 12.05 1.98 -10.20
N ASP A 14 11.24 1.32 -9.37
CA ASP A 14 9.82 1.63 -9.31
C ASP A 14 9.64 3.01 -8.72
N VAL A 15 9.11 3.93 -9.53
CA VAL A 15 8.84 5.31 -9.12
C VAL A 15 7.75 5.37 -8.05
N LEU A 16 6.86 4.37 -8.04
CA LEU A 16 5.74 4.26 -7.13
C LEU A 16 5.35 2.79 -6.97
N THR A 17 5.15 2.35 -5.73
CA THR A 17 4.67 1.01 -5.37
C THR A 17 3.54 1.14 -4.36
N VAL A 18 2.50 0.32 -4.51
CA VAL A 18 1.41 0.23 -3.54
C VAL A 18 1.56 -1.05 -2.74
N ILE A 19 1.53 -0.93 -1.41
CA ILE A 19 1.54 -2.09 -0.51
C ILE A 19 0.25 -2.17 0.30
N SER A 20 -0.12 -3.38 0.69
CA SER A 20 -1.33 -3.65 1.47
C SER A 20 -1.26 -5.03 2.10
N GLY A 21 -2.06 -5.28 3.13
CA GLY A 21 -2.14 -6.62 3.75
C GLY A 21 -3.19 -7.56 3.17
N GLY A 22 -3.85 -7.17 2.07
CA GLY A 22 -4.69 -8.06 1.27
C GLY A 22 -5.99 -8.53 1.94
N GLN A 23 -6.42 -7.90 3.03
CA GLN A 23 -7.77 -8.12 3.55
C GLN A 23 -8.81 -7.69 2.50
N THR A 24 -10.04 -8.17 2.62
CA THR A 24 -11.17 -7.59 1.88
C THR A 24 -11.37 -6.10 2.23
N GLY A 25 -12.25 -5.39 1.50
CA GLY A 25 -12.48 -3.97 1.74
C GLY A 25 -11.31 -3.12 1.24
N ALA A 26 -10.84 -2.19 2.08
CA ALA A 26 -9.85 -1.19 1.67
C ALA A 26 -8.53 -1.81 1.19
N ASP A 27 -7.99 -2.80 1.90
CA ASP A 27 -6.74 -3.47 1.55
C ASP A 27 -6.78 -4.03 0.10
N LEU A 28 -7.81 -4.79 -0.26
CA LEU A 28 -8.01 -5.34 -1.61
C LEU A 28 -8.34 -4.25 -2.63
N GLY A 29 -9.12 -3.23 -2.23
CA GLY A 29 -9.40 -2.07 -3.09
C GLY A 29 -8.13 -1.32 -3.48
N GLY A 30 -7.17 -1.20 -2.55
CA GLY A 30 -5.83 -0.67 -2.76
C GLY A 30 -5.08 -1.40 -3.87
N LEU A 31 -4.97 -2.73 -3.72
CA LEU A 31 -4.29 -3.60 -4.67
C LEU A 31 -4.92 -3.55 -6.07
N LEU A 32 -6.26 -3.61 -6.14
CA LEU A 32 -7.00 -3.52 -7.40
C LEU A 32 -6.86 -2.15 -8.07
N GLY A 33 -6.83 -1.06 -7.28
CA GLY A 33 -6.64 0.29 -7.79
C GLY A 33 -5.26 0.47 -8.42
N ALA A 34 -4.21 -0.02 -7.76
CA ALA A 34 -2.84 0.03 -8.26
C ALA A 34 -2.65 -0.80 -9.53
N GLU A 35 -3.15 -2.04 -9.53
CA GLU A 35 -3.10 -2.93 -10.69
C GLU A 35 -3.79 -2.30 -11.91
N ALA A 36 -4.97 -1.71 -11.73
CA ALA A 36 -5.69 -1.02 -12.81
C ALA A 36 -4.91 0.17 -13.42
N CYS A 37 -3.92 0.69 -12.70
CA CYS A 37 -3.04 1.78 -13.16
C CYS A 37 -1.66 1.30 -13.62
N GLY A 38 -1.41 -0.02 -13.66
CA GLY A 38 -0.10 -0.57 -13.98
C GLY A 38 0.98 -0.16 -12.97
N ILE A 39 0.59 -0.02 -11.69
CA ILE A 39 1.49 0.28 -10.58
C ILE A 39 1.80 -1.04 -9.85
N PRO A 40 3.09 -1.36 -9.60
CA PRO A 40 3.50 -2.55 -8.88
C PRO A 40 2.84 -2.64 -7.50
N THR A 41 2.53 -3.87 -7.10
CA THR A 41 1.97 -4.19 -5.79
C THR A 41 2.80 -5.22 -5.05
N THR A 42 2.79 -5.13 -3.72
CA THR A 42 3.29 -6.14 -2.79
C THR A 42 2.67 -5.91 -1.39
N GLY A 43 3.28 -6.43 -0.34
CA GLY A 43 2.91 -6.17 1.05
C GLY A 43 2.91 -7.43 1.89
N TRP A 44 2.72 -7.26 3.20
CA TRP A 44 2.70 -8.36 4.15
C TRP A 44 1.28 -8.92 4.32
N ALA A 45 1.07 -10.19 3.96
CA ALA A 45 -0.15 -10.93 4.25
C ALA A 45 0.03 -11.81 5.49
N PRO A 46 -1.02 -12.10 6.27
CA PRO A 46 -0.91 -13.07 7.36
C PRO A 46 -0.59 -14.47 6.82
N ARG A 47 0.07 -15.30 7.63
CA ARG A 47 0.31 -16.72 7.33
C ARG A 47 -0.97 -17.42 6.86
N GLY A 48 -0.85 -18.14 5.76
CA GLY A 48 -1.91 -18.78 5.00
C GLY A 48 -2.66 -17.84 4.05
N PHE A 49 -2.18 -16.61 3.83
CA PHE A 49 -2.86 -15.58 3.02
C PHE A 49 -4.34 -15.40 3.43
N LYS A 50 -4.57 -15.40 4.76
CA LYS A 50 -5.91 -15.38 5.35
C LYS A 50 -6.59 -14.03 5.14
N THR A 51 -7.84 -14.08 4.67
CA THR A 51 -8.78 -12.95 4.67
C THR A 51 -10.02 -13.32 5.49
N GLU A 52 -10.96 -12.39 5.67
CA GLU A 52 -12.25 -12.72 6.30
C GLU A 52 -13.08 -13.71 5.49
N ARG A 53 -12.78 -13.88 4.20
CA ARG A 53 -13.42 -14.86 3.30
C ARG A 53 -12.59 -16.13 3.14
N GLY A 54 -11.67 -16.39 4.06
CA GLY A 54 -10.74 -17.51 4.05
C GLY A 54 -9.43 -17.23 3.31
N PRO A 55 -8.54 -18.25 3.20
CA PRO A 55 -7.28 -18.16 2.47
C PRO A 55 -7.45 -17.76 1.00
N LYS A 56 -6.59 -16.85 0.51
CA LYS A 56 -6.59 -16.39 -0.89
C LYS A 56 -5.18 -16.37 -1.50
N PRO A 57 -4.39 -17.47 -1.48
CA PRO A 57 -3.00 -17.47 -1.94
C PRO A 57 -2.86 -17.07 -3.41
N PHE A 58 -3.71 -17.56 -4.32
CA PHE A 58 -3.64 -17.19 -5.74
C PHE A 58 -3.87 -15.70 -6.00
N VAL A 59 -4.70 -15.06 -5.18
CA VAL A 59 -4.95 -13.62 -5.32
C VAL A 59 -3.83 -12.82 -4.65
N LEU A 60 -3.49 -13.14 -3.40
CA LEU A 60 -2.55 -12.33 -2.63
C LEU A 60 -1.11 -12.56 -3.06
N ARG A 61 -0.68 -13.82 -3.20
CA ARG A 61 0.69 -14.17 -3.59
C ARG A 61 0.90 -14.04 -5.09
N ASP A 62 0.08 -14.71 -5.89
CA ASP A 62 0.42 -14.94 -7.30
C ASP A 62 0.01 -13.75 -8.21
N ARG A 63 -1.04 -13.00 -7.84
CA ARG A 63 -1.48 -11.80 -8.58
C ARG A 63 -0.88 -10.51 -8.05
N PHE A 64 -0.82 -10.35 -6.72
CA PHE A 64 -0.39 -9.09 -6.08
C PHE A 64 0.98 -9.17 -5.39
N ASN A 65 1.70 -10.29 -5.49
CA ASN A 65 3.05 -10.45 -4.95
C ASN A 65 3.17 -10.15 -3.44
N LEU A 66 2.12 -10.40 -2.65
CA LEU A 66 2.20 -10.27 -1.19
C LEU A 66 3.09 -11.38 -0.62
N ILE A 67 3.83 -11.01 0.42
CA ILE A 67 4.74 -11.88 1.15
C ILE A 67 4.04 -12.40 2.39
N GLU A 68 4.12 -13.72 2.58
CA GLU A 68 3.57 -14.37 3.76
C GLU A 68 4.39 -14.03 5.02
N HIS A 69 3.71 -13.42 5.98
CA HIS A 69 4.22 -13.16 7.32
C HIS A 69 4.25 -14.45 8.16
N SER A 70 5.13 -14.54 9.16
CA SER A 70 5.27 -15.74 10.01
C SER A 70 4.05 -16.00 10.91
N SER A 71 3.42 -14.92 11.38
CA SER A 71 2.17 -14.96 12.14
C SER A 71 0.94 -14.99 11.23
N ASP A 72 -0.08 -15.74 11.62
CA ASP A 72 -1.41 -15.74 10.99
C ASP A 72 -2.37 -14.70 11.58
N LYS A 73 -1.92 -13.95 12.59
CA LYS A 73 -2.68 -12.82 13.16
C LYS A 73 -2.56 -11.59 12.25
N TYR A 74 -3.58 -10.74 12.26
CA TYR A 74 -3.58 -9.49 11.49
C TYR A 74 -2.66 -8.39 12.04
N PRO A 75 -2.55 -8.16 13.36
CA PRO A 75 -1.71 -7.09 13.88
C PRO A 75 -0.25 -7.05 13.38
N PRO A 76 0.50 -8.17 13.34
CA PRO A 76 1.89 -8.15 12.90
C PRO A 76 2.06 -7.71 11.45
N ARG A 77 1.24 -8.24 10.53
CA ARG A 77 1.30 -7.83 9.12
C ARG A 77 0.89 -6.37 8.92
N THR A 78 -0.02 -5.85 9.74
CA THR A 78 -0.43 -4.43 9.67
C THR A 78 0.73 -3.52 10.08
N GLU A 79 1.42 -3.88 11.16
CA GLU A 79 2.60 -3.14 11.63
C GLU A 79 3.71 -3.14 10.59
N ASP A 80 4.02 -4.29 9.98
CA ASP A 80 5.07 -4.37 8.96
C ASP A 80 4.72 -3.56 7.70
N ASN A 81 3.46 -3.59 7.23
CA ASN A 81 3.04 -2.74 6.11
C ASN A 81 3.11 -1.24 6.43
N VAL A 82 2.80 -0.82 7.67
CA VAL A 82 2.97 0.58 8.07
C VAL A 82 4.45 0.95 8.08
N ARG A 83 5.28 0.16 8.76
CA ARG A 83 6.72 0.41 8.91
C ARG A 83 7.44 0.47 7.56
N ASP A 84 7.11 -0.45 6.65
CA ASP A 84 7.79 -0.61 5.36
C ASP A 84 7.19 0.29 4.25
N SER A 85 6.34 1.26 4.62
CA SER A 85 5.80 2.29 3.72
C SER A 85 6.38 3.67 4.03
N ASP A 86 6.28 4.60 3.08
CA ASP A 86 6.60 6.01 3.30
C ASP A 86 5.43 6.72 3.98
N LEU A 87 4.19 6.33 3.65
CA LEU A 87 2.98 6.78 4.32
C LEU A 87 1.85 5.76 4.20
N THR A 88 0.80 5.95 5.00
CA THR A 88 -0.40 5.11 4.97
C THR A 88 -1.67 5.91 4.66
N LEU A 89 -2.42 5.51 3.62
CA LEU A 89 -3.78 5.96 3.37
C LEU A 89 -4.77 4.98 4.03
N ILE A 90 -5.60 5.47 4.94
CA ILE A 90 -6.56 4.65 5.69
C ILE A 90 -7.98 4.96 5.22
N PHE A 91 -8.64 4.02 4.55
CA PHE A 91 -10.02 4.17 4.08
C PHE A 91 -10.99 3.43 5.00
N SER A 92 -11.88 4.17 5.67
CA SER A 92 -12.65 3.61 6.78
C SER A 92 -13.96 4.34 7.01
N THR A 93 -15.11 3.71 6.73
CA THR A 93 -16.43 4.30 7.05
C THR A 93 -16.70 4.37 8.55
N ASP A 94 -15.90 3.67 9.37
CA ASP A 94 -15.90 3.76 10.82
C ASP A 94 -14.49 4.11 11.32
N ALA A 95 -14.20 5.40 11.46
CA ALA A 95 -12.91 5.90 11.95
C ALA A 95 -12.52 5.34 13.33
N ASN A 96 -13.53 4.95 14.13
CA ASN A 96 -13.35 4.45 15.50
C ASN A 96 -13.24 2.93 15.56
N SER A 97 -13.26 2.24 14.42
CA SER A 97 -13.10 0.79 14.40
C SER A 97 -11.76 0.38 14.99
N ALA A 98 -11.71 -0.77 15.68
CA ALA A 98 -10.48 -1.26 16.30
C ALA A 98 -9.31 -1.38 15.30
N GLY A 99 -9.57 -1.80 14.06
CA GLY A 99 -8.53 -1.92 13.02
C GLY A 99 -8.00 -0.57 12.54
N THR A 100 -8.86 0.44 12.45
CA THR A 100 -8.48 1.81 12.08
C THR A 100 -7.64 2.45 13.18
N VAL A 101 -8.13 2.43 14.43
CA VAL A 101 -7.40 2.93 15.60
C VAL A 101 -6.05 2.25 15.74
N GLN A 102 -6.00 0.94 15.54
CA GLN A 102 -4.74 0.21 15.55
C GLN A 102 -3.77 0.69 14.46
N THR A 103 -4.24 0.84 13.22
CA THR A 103 -3.39 1.31 12.11
C THR A 103 -2.87 2.72 12.37
N VAL A 104 -3.70 3.64 12.86
CA VAL A 104 -3.31 5.00 13.27
C VAL A 104 -2.24 4.95 14.36
N ASN A 105 -2.44 4.15 15.41
CA ASN A 105 -1.46 4.02 16.49
C ASN A 105 -0.12 3.46 15.99
N LEU A 106 -0.15 2.55 15.02
CA LEU A 106 1.06 2.03 14.38
C LEU A 106 1.76 3.10 13.54
N CYS A 107 1.00 3.94 12.82
CA CYS A 107 1.58 5.06 12.06
C CYS A 107 2.28 6.04 13.01
N VAL A 108 1.64 6.40 14.13
CA VAL A 108 2.24 7.25 15.17
C VAL A 108 3.48 6.58 15.78
N LYS A 109 3.41 5.28 16.10
CA LYS A 109 4.53 4.53 16.68
C LYS A 109 5.77 4.52 15.78
N HIS A 110 5.58 4.42 14.47
CA HIS A 110 6.66 4.30 13.49
C HIS A 110 7.02 5.62 12.79
N ASP A 111 6.47 6.74 13.28
CA ASP A 111 6.65 8.07 12.70
C ASP A 111 6.33 8.12 11.19
N LYS A 112 5.21 7.49 10.82
CA LYS A 112 4.71 7.43 9.44
C LYS A 112 3.54 8.40 9.24
N PRO A 113 3.63 9.32 8.26
CA PRO A 113 2.49 10.13 7.85
C PRO A 113 1.29 9.24 7.49
N HIS A 114 0.10 9.69 7.88
CA HIS A 114 -1.12 8.99 7.52
C HIS A 114 -2.29 9.97 7.41
N ILE A 115 -3.30 9.55 6.66
CA ILE A 115 -4.60 10.24 6.59
C ILE A 115 -5.71 9.20 6.67
N THR A 116 -6.74 9.49 7.46
CA THR A 116 -7.97 8.67 7.51
C THR A 116 -9.06 9.33 6.69
N ILE A 117 -9.57 8.60 5.71
CA ILE A 117 -10.68 8.99 4.84
C ILE A 117 -11.92 8.22 5.30
N SER A 118 -12.89 8.94 5.86
CA SER A 118 -14.14 8.36 6.35
C SER A 118 -15.39 8.75 5.59
N GLU A 119 -15.28 9.80 4.78
CA GLU A 119 -16.34 10.25 3.88
C GLU A 119 -15.85 10.07 2.44
N PHE A 120 -16.72 9.53 1.60
CA PHE A 120 -16.42 9.16 0.22
C PHE A 120 -17.29 10.00 -0.72
N ASP A 121 -16.94 11.28 -0.83
CA ASP A 121 -17.59 12.29 -1.67
C ASP A 121 -16.69 12.70 -2.86
N ASP A 122 -17.15 13.66 -3.65
CA ASP A 122 -16.40 14.20 -4.81
C ASP A 122 -15.07 14.87 -4.43
N GLN A 123 -14.88 15.21 -3.15
CA GLN A 123 -13.65 15.83 -2.63
C GLN A 123 -12.59 14.79 -2.24
N THR A 124 -12.98 13.52 -2.07
CA THR A 124 -12.09 12.43 -1.66
C THR A 124 -10.83 12.36 -2.52
N ARG A 125 -10.98 12.42 -3.85
CA ARG A 125 -9.83 12.37 -4.78
C ARG A 125 -8.83 13.49 -4.49
N PHE A 126 -9.32 14.72 -4.30
CA PHE A 126 -8.46 15.88 -4.06
C PHE A 126 -7.75 15.79 -2.70
N LYS A 127 -8.45 15.34 -1.65
CA LYS A 127 -7.86 15.12 -0.32
C LYS A 127 -6.71 14.11 -0.39
N VAL A 128 -6.92 12.98 -1.07
CA VAL A 128 -5.89 11.95 -1.23
C VAL A 128 -4.73 12.46 -2.07
N LEU A 129 -4.99 13.07 -3.23
CA LEU A 129 -3.93 13.58 -4.11
C LEU A 129 -3.08 14.64 -3.41
N ALA A 130 -3.71 15.61 -2.72
CA ALA A 130 -3.00 16.65 -1.99
C ALA A 130 -2.12 16.08 -0.88
N PHE A 131 -2.61 15.05 -0.16
CA PHE A 131 -1.81 14.37 0.85
C PHE A 131 -0.59 13.68 0.25
N LEU A 132 -0.75 12.98 -0.88
CA LEU A 132 0.37 12.35 -1.58
C LEU A 132 1.39 13.39 -2.09
N GLN A 133 0.92 14.49 -2.69
CA GLN A 133 1.81 15.56 -3.17
C GLN A 133 2.56 16.28 -2.04
N CYS A 134 1.98 16.36 -0.84
CA CYS A 134 2.62 16.99 0.32
C CYS A 134 3.80 16.17 0.87
N PHE A 135 3.72 14.84 0.80
CA PHE A 135 4.72 13.93 1.39
C PHE A 135 5.61 13.24 0.35
N SER A 136 5.23 13.29 -0.92
CA SER A 136 5.93 12.64 -2.05
C SER A 136 6.37 11.19 -1.79
N PRO A 137 5.53 10.29 -1.24
CA PRO A 137 5.90 8.89 -1.02
C PRO A 137 6.18 8.14 -2.33
N ARG A 138 7.15 7.22 -2.29
CA ARG A 138 7.35 6.19 -3.31
C ARG A 138 6.64 4.89 -2.94
N ILE A 139 6.44 4.62 -1.66
CA ILE A 139 5.77 3.42 -1.16
C ILE A 139 4.54 3.83 -0.38
N ILE A 140 3.36 3.57 -0.94
CA ILE A 140 2.07 3.91 -0.32
C ILE A 140 1.46 2.64 0.27
N ASN A 141 1.24 2.60 1.59
CA ASN A 141 0.42 1.57 2.20
C ASN A 141 -1.06 1.96 2.13
N ILE A 142 -1.90 1.02 1.67
CA ILE A 142 -3.36 1.15 1.70
C ILE A 142 -3.91 0.23 2.78
N ALA A 143 -4.61 0.82 3.75
CA ALA A 143 -5.23 0.10 4.85
C ALA A 143 -6.69 0.53 5.04
N GLY A 144 -7.45 -0.24 5.81
CA GLY A 144 -8.77 0.20 6.23
C GLY A 144 -9.73 -0.90 6.67
N ASN A 145 -11.02 -0.58 6.64
CA ASN A 145 -12.06 -1.52 7.04
C ASN A 145 -12.17 -2.69 6.06
N ARG A 146 -12.47 -3.86 6.61
CA ARG A 146 -12.85 -5.06 5.84
C ARG A 146 -14.25 -4.92 5.25
N GLU A 147 -14.55 -5.70 4.21
CA GLU A 147 -15.80 -5.59 3.46
C GLU A 147 -17.04 -5.86 4.34
N SER A 148 -16.95 -6.79 5.30
CA SER A 148 -18.06 -7.04 6.25
C SER A 148 -18.37 -5.86 7.17
N LYS A 149 -17.42 -4.95 7.40
CA LYS A 149 -17.60 -3.74 8.22
C LYS A 149 -18.04 -2.54 7.38
N SER A 150 -17.56 -2.46 6.14
CA SER A 150 -17.86 -1.38 5.19
C SER A 150 -18.17 -1.98 3.82
N LYS A 151 -19.45 -2.27 3.57
CA LYS A 151 -19.90 -2.86 2.30
C LYS A 151 -19.63 -1.90 1.13
N GLY A 152 -19.11 -2.43 0.03
CA GLY A 152 -18.73 -1.67 -1.16
C GLY A 152 -17.35 -1.03 -1.10
N LEU A 153 -16.67 -1.06 0.06
CA LEU A 153 -15.45 -0.27 0.27
C LEU A 153 -14.31 -0.68 -0.67
N SER A 154 -14.17 -1.97 -1.00
CA SER A 154 -13.15 -2.39 -1.96
C SER A 154 -13.32 -1.72 -3.34
N ALA A 155 -14.56 -1.62 -3.84
CA ALA A 155 -14.86 -0.96 -5.10
C ALA A 155 -14.63 0.55 -5.00
N THR A 156 -15.10 1.19 -3.91
CA THR A 156 -14.90 2.63 -3.67
C THR A 156 -13.42 3.00 -3.64
N VAL A 157 -12.60 2.27 -2.87
CA VAL A 157 -11.16 2.54 -2.77
C VAL A 157 -10.46 2.35 -4.10
N ARG A 158 -10.78 1.27 -4.83
CA ARG A 158 -10.26 1.06 -6.19
C ARG A 158 -10.56 2.25 -7.10
N ASP A 159 -11.80 2.74 -7.10
CA ASP A 159 -12.23 3.79 -8.02
C ASP A 159 -11.67 5.17 -7.65
N VAL A 160 -11.46 5.45 -6.36
CA VAL A 160 -10.70 6.62 -5.91
C VAL A 160 -9.25 6.53 -6.40
N LEU A 161 -8.57 5.42 -6.15
CA LEU A 161 -7.15 5.27 -6.49
C LEU A 161 -6.91 5.28 -8.00
N LYS A 162 -7.81 4.72 -8.80
CA LYS A 162 -7.75 4.81 -10.27
C LYS A 162 -7.73 6.25 -10.79
N GLN A 163 -8.34 7.18 -10.07
CA GLN A 163 -8.34 8.60 -10.43
C GLN A 163 -7.12 9.35 -9.88
N VAL A 164 -6.56 8.92 -8.75
CA VAL A 164 -5.46 9.62 -8.06
C VAL A 164 -4.09 9.18 -8.57
N LEU A 165 -3.86 7.87 -8.63
CA LEU A 165 -2.52 7.32 -8.81
C LEU A 165 -1.86 7.68 -10.16
N PRO A 166 -2.58 7.74 -11.31
CA PRO A 166 -1.96 8.15 -12.56
C PRO A 166 -1.40 9.57 -12.53
N GLN A 167 -2.17 10.52 -11.98
CA GLN A 167 -1.74 11.90 -11.82
C GLN A 167 -0.54 11.98 -10.88
N TYR A 168 -0.64 11.34 -9.71
CA TYR A 168 0.44 11.38 -8.74
C TYR A 168 1.74 10.73 -9.26
N ARG A 169 1.65 9.60 -9.98
CA ARG A 169 2.81 8.98 -10.64
C ARG A 169 3.43 9.92 -11.68
N HIS A 170 2.61 10.62 -12.45
CA HIS A 170 3.10 11.62 -13.40
C HIS A 170 3.83 12.77 -12.69
N ASP A 171 3.28 13.29 -11.59
CA ASP A 171 3.91 14.32 -10.78
C ASP A 171 5.27 13.85 -10.25
N LEU A 172 5.33 12.63 -9.68
CA LEU A 172 6.58 12.04 -9.20
C LEU A 172 7.65 11.97 -10.29
N VAL A 173 7.29 11.47 -11.47
CA VAL A 173 8.23 11.36 -12.59
C VAL A 173 8.68 12.74 -13.03
N THR A 174 7.77 13.71 -13.19
CA THR A 174 8.08 15.04 -13.71
C THR A 174 8.94 15.85 -12.75
N TYR A 175 8.67 15.81 -11.44
CA TYR A 175 9.36 16.63 -10.46
C TYR A 175 10.59 15.96 -9.84
N HIS A 176 10.75 14.64 -9.95
CA HIS A 176 11.90 13.89 -9.40
C HIS A 176 12.81 13.23 -10.46
N GLN A 177 12.74 13.63 -11.74
CA GLN A 177 13.62 13.12 -12.83
C GLN A 177 15.12 13.05 -12.48
N PRO A 178 15.74 14.02 -11.76
CA PRO A 178 17.18 14.01 -11.51
C PRO A 178 17.65 12.86 -10.61
N GLU A 179 16.81 12.33 -9.71
CA GLU A 179 17.18 11.22 -8.83
C GLU A 179 16.98 9.86 -9.50
N LEU A 180 15.91 9.73 -10.30
CA LEU A 180 15.62 8.51 -11.07
C LEU A 180 16.68 8.26 -12.14
N ALA A 181 17.16 9.30 -12.83
CA ALA A 181 18.26 9.19 -13.78
C ALA A 181 19.54 8.63 -13.11
N LYS A 182 19.89 9.12 -11.92
CA LYS A 182 21.05 8.63 -11.15
C LYS A 182 20.93 7.17 -10.73
N LEU A 183 19.72 6.69 -10.43
CA LEU A 183 19.46 5.29 -10.09
C LEU A 183 19.57 4.37 -11.32
N GLN A 184 19.07 4.83 -12.47
CA GLN A 184 19.19 4.11 -13.75
C GLN A 184 20.65 3.96 -14.20
N ASP A 185 21.44 5.04 -14.08
CA ASP A 185 22.87 5.02 -14.41
C ASP A 185 23.65 4.05 -13.51
N LYS A 186 23.35 4.03 -12.20
CA LYS A 186 23.96 3.08 -11.25
C LYS A 186 23.62 1.62 -11.56
N LYS A 187 22.38 1.33 -11.99
CA LYS A 187 21.97 -0.03 -12.37
C LYS A 187 22.71 -0.49 -13.63
N LYS A 188 22.76 0.37 -14.66
CA LYS A 188 23.49 0.09 -15.90
C LYS A 188 24.97 -0.21 -15.63
N ALA A 189 25.62 0.59 -14.79
CA ALA A 189 27.02 0.36 -14.40
C ALA A 189 27.23 -0.96 -13.63
N ARG A 190 26.24 -1.44 -12.87
CA ARG A 190 26.31 -2.72 -12.16
C ARG A 190 26.11 -3.90 -13.10
N ASP A 191 25.17 -3.79 -14.04
CA ASP A 191 24.84 -4.86 -14.98
C ASP A 191 25.93 -5.02 -16.07
N GLU A 192 26.73 -3.97 -16.36
CA GLU A 192 27.90 -4.02 -17.24
C GLU A 192 29.17 -4.62 -16.58
N GLN A 193 29.15 -4.86 -15.27
CA GLN A 193 30.26 -5.44 -14.49
C GLN A 193 30.06 -6.93 -14.15
N VAL A 194 28.97 -7.54 -14.63
CA VAL A 194 28.61 -8.96 -14.45
C VAL A 194 28.69 -9.68 -15.79
#